data_AF-A0A7S4WVW8-F1
#
_entry.id   AF-A0A7S4WVW8-F1
#
_cell.length_a   1.000
_cell.length_b   1.000
_cell.length_c   1.000
_cell.angle_alpha   90.00
_cell.angle_beta   90.00
_cell.angle_gamma   90.00
#
_symmetry.space_group_name_H-M   'P 1'
#
loop_
_entity.id
_entity.type
_entity.pdbx_description
1 polymer ?
#
loop_
_entity_poly.entity_id
_entity_poly.type
_entity_poly.pdbx_seq_one_letter_code
_entity_poly.pdbx_strand_id
1 'polypeptide(L)'
;MERSFDWLWDKYKEGARDKFEEVCYKIYKNEHPDAEVKRVRVQHGDGGIDVYIDYPDKFIVVQCKFFINELGDSQKSQIRNSLGSVDKTELNEWILAVPLILSEKEASWWRKWKKVKEEEFGIKIRLHDEDDLLDLLKKHNLYDDYFNTVKFDKDFIEDVVGKDEKKNIHDRLYPLISELSGVDYNLWDIVVQVDQLADLRAHRLFKENTLLLNLNRLTNLYALHAEGNSIFGKRLRSEEKISEETELRKKIMEDYYNLGL
;
A
#
# COMPACT_ATOMS: atom_id res chain seq x y z
N MET A 1 2.10 14.21 7.61
CA MET A 1 2.34 13.90 9.03
C MET A 1 3.54 12.97 9.05
N GLU A 2 4.66 13.41 9.64
CA GLU A 2 5.82 12.53 9.80
C GLU A 2 5.44 11.43 10.79
N ARG A 3 5.66 10.17 10.40
CA ARG A 3 5.48 8.98 11.23
C ARG A 3 6.74 8.76 12.09
N SER A 4 6.52 8.49 13.37
CA SER A 4 7.51 8.00 14.33
C SER A 4 7.70 6.49 14.23
N PHE A 5 8.69 5.95 14.93
CA PHE A 5 8.94 4.51 14.95
C PHE A 5 7.82 3.69 15.63
N ASP A 6 6.93 4.32 16.42
CA ASP A 6 5.70 3.70 16.93
C ASP A 6 4.81 3.15 15.81
N TRP A 7 4.87 3.77 14.62
CA TRP A 7 4.15 3.27 13.45
C TRP A 7 4.57 1.85 13.05
N LEU A 8 5.82 1.44 13.31
CA LEU A 8 6.24 0.06 13.08
C LEU A 8 5.46 -0.91 13.98
N TRP A 9 5.21 -0.53 15.24
CA TRP A 9 4.38 -1.31 16.14
C TRP A 9 2.93 -1.37 15.67
N ASP A 10 2.38 -0.24 15.21
CA ASP A 10 1.02 -0.19 14.69
C ASP A 10 0.83 -1.09 13.47
N LYS A 11 1.81 -1.12 12.56
CA LYS A 11 1.73 -1.90 11.33
C LYS A 11 2.10 -3.37 11.50
N TYR A 12 3.15 -3.69 12.25
CA TYR A 12 3.75 -5.03 12.26
C TYR A 12 3.59 -5.77 13.59
N LYS A 13 3.15 -5.10 14.68
CA LYS A 13 2.98 -5.68 16.02
C LYS A 13 4.23 -6.45 16.45
N GLU A 14 4.14 -7.75 16.73
CA GLU A 14 5.29 -8.57 17.15
C GLU A 14 6.44 -8.56 16.12
N GLY A 15 6.15 -8.34 14.82
CA GLY A 15 7.16 -8.20 13.77
C GLY A 15 7.85 -6.82 13.72
N ALA A 16 7.45 -5.87 14.56
CA ALA A 16 8.03 -4.52 14.57
C ALA A 16 9.50 -4.53 14.99
N ARG A 17 9.91 -5.45 15.86
CA ARG A 17 11.29 -5.60 16.33
C ARG A 17 12.21 -5.98 15.19
N ASP A 18 11.85 -7.05 14.46
CA ASP A 18 12.59 -7.51 13.29
C ASP A 18 12.66 -6.43 12.21
N LYS A 19 11.58 -5.66 12.05
CA LYS A 19 11.54 -4.54 11.09
C LYS A 19 12.43 -3.39 11.52
N PHE A 20 12.48 -3.07 12.81
CA PHE A 20 13.38 -2.04 13.35
C PHE A 20 14.85 -2.42 13.17
N GLU A 21 15.21 -3.68 13.42
CA GLU A 21 16.57 -4.17 13.14
C GLU A 21 16.93 -4.07 11.65
N GLU A 22 15.99 -4.38 10.75
CA GLU A 22 16.18 -4.21 9.31
C GLU A 22 16.42 -2.73 8.95
N VAL A 23 15.63 -1.82 9.52
CA VAL A 23 15.79 -0.37 9.34
C VAL A 23 17.18 0.07 9.79
N CYS A 24 17.59 -0.30 11.01
CA CYS A 24 18.91 0.04 11.54
C CYS A 24 20.01 -0.49 10.62
N TYR A 25 19.93 -1.76 10.18
CA TYR A 25 20.89 -2.30 9.23
C TYR A 25 21.02 -1.46 7.96
N LYS A 26 19.90 -1.01 7.36
CA LYS A 26 19.95 -0.15 6.17
C LYS A 26 20.57 1.21 6.48
N ILE A 27 20.25 1.81 7.61
CA ILE A 27 20.85 3.07 8.05
C ILE A 27 22.38 2.93 8.08
N TYR A 28 22.91 1.96 8.84
CA TYR A 28 24.36 1.82 9.02
C TYR A 28 25.07 1.36 7.76
N LYS A 29 24.41 0.56 6.91
CA LYS A 29 24.96 0.19 5.61
C LYS A 29 25.19 1.41 4.70
N ASN A 30 24.30 2.40 4.76
CA ASN A 30 24.45 3.62 3.97
C ASN A 30 25.34 4.66 4.67
N GLU A 31 25.37 4.68 6.01
CA GLU A 31 26.25 5.58 6.78
C GLU A 31 27.72 5.17 6.68
N HIS A 32 28.00 3.90 6.42
CA HIS A 32 29.36 3.33 6.34
C HIS A 32 29.60 2.63 4.99
N PRO A 33 29.61 3.37 3.87
CA PRO A 33 29.72 2.78 2.54
C PRO A 33 31.07 2.10 2.28
N ASP A 34 32.12 2.53 2.99
CA ASP A 34 33.49 2.02 2.85
C ASP A 34 33.81 0.85 3.80
N ALA A 35 32.84 0.41 4.61
CA ALA A 35 32.98 -0.69 5.55
C ALA A 35 32.28 -1.96 5.08
N GLU A 36 32.73 -3.10 5.60
CA GLU A 36 31.97 -4.34 5.51
C GLU A 36 30.84 -4.34 6.56
N VAL A 37 29.62 -4.02 6.11
CA VAL A 37 28.43 -3.98 6.99
C VAL A 37 27.60 -5.26 6.87
N LYS A 38 27.47 -6.02 7.96
CA LYS A 38 26.74 -7.31 8.01
C LYS A 38 25.70 -7.35 9.12
N ARG A 39 24.60 -8.05 8.85
CA ARG A 39 23.70 -8.52 9.90
C ARG A 39 24.24 -9.81 10.48
N VAL A 40 24.13 -9.98 11.79
CA VAL A 40 24.50 -11.22 12.46
C VAL A 40 23.23 -11.99 12.75
N ARG A 41 23.15 -13.23 12.26
CA ARG A 41 22.03 -14.11 12.61
C ARG A 41 22.31 -14.72 13.97
N VAL A 42 21.36 -14.58 14.90
CA VAL A 42 21.44 -15.25 16.20
C VAL A 42 21.44 -16.77 15.98
N GLN A 43 22.57 -17.44 16.25
CA GLN A 43 22.54 -18.86 16.59
C GLN A 43 22.22 -18.96 18.08
N HIS A 44 21.02 -19.46 18.41
CA HIS A 44 20.56 -19.90 19.74
C HIS A 44 21.37 -19.40 20.96
N GLY A 45 20.87 -18.33 21.61
CA GLY A 45 21.34 -17.88 22.93
C GLY A 45 22.33 -16.71 22.91
N ASP A 46 21.89 -15.59 23.49
CA ASP A 46 22.68 -14.46 24.03
C ASP A 46 23.57 -13.57 23.15
N GLY A 47 23.60 -13.72 21.83
CA GLY A 47 24.44 -12.84 20.99
C GLY A 47 24.04 -11.35 21.01
N GLY A 48 22.75 -11.04 20.82
CA GLY A 48 22.20 -9.67 20.89
C GLY A 48 22.84 -8.63 19.97
N ILE A 49 23.75 -9.02 19.06
CA ILE A 49 24.41 -8.17 18.08
C ILE A 49 23.61 -8.21 16.79
N ASP A 50 23.21 -7.02 16.32
CA ASP A 50 22.33 -6.91 15.16
C ASP A 50 23.11 -6.51 13.91
N VAL A 51 24.12 -5.66 14.04
CA VAL A 51 24.96 -5.19 12.92
C VAL A 51 26.44 -5.11 13.30
N TYR A 52 27.29 -5.68 12.45
CA TYR A 52 28.73 -5.41 12.41
C TYR A 52 29.06 -4.41 11.32
N ILE A 53 29.97 -3.49 11.62
CA ILE A 53 30.57 -2.56 10.66
C ILE A 53 32.09 -2.71 10.83
N ASP A 54 32.71 -3.34 9.84
CA ASP A 54 34.12 -3.70 9.89
C ASP A 54 34.93 -2.87 8.88
N TYR A 55 35.92 -2.14 9.40
CA TYR A 55 36.93 -1.43 8.64
C TYR A 55 38.29 -2.09 8.87
N PRO A 56 39.27 -1.92 7.97
CA PRO A 56 40.61 -2.47 8.15
C PRO A 56 41.29 -2.14 9.50
N ASP A 57 40.93 -1.02 10.12
CA ASP A 57 41.51 -0.52 11.38
C ASP A 57 40.47 -0.25 12.47
N LYS A 58 39.18 -0.52 12.23
CA LYS A 58 38.10 -0.17 13.14
C LYS A 58 36.93 -1.14 13.08
N PHE A 59 36.58 -1.71 14.23
CA PHE A 59 35.40 -2.55 14.40
C PHE A 59 34.32 -1.86 15.22
N ILE A 60 33.11 -1.83 14.69
CA ILE A 60 31.94 -1.22 15.33
C ILE A 60 30.81 -2.24 15.43
N VAL A 61 30.18 -2.29 16.60
CA VAL A 61 29.00 -3.11 16.86
C VAL A 61 27.79 -2.20 17.08
N VAL A 62 26.68 -2.52 16.42
CA VAL A 62 25.39 -1.92 16.69
C VAL A 62 24.46 -2.95 17.29
N GLN A 63 23.81 -2.58 18.39
CA GLN A 63 22.71 -3.32 19.00
C GLN A 63 21.44 -2.47 18.97
N CYS A 64 20.38 -3.03 18.43
CA CYS A 64 19.07 -2.44 18.24
C CYS A 64 18.18 -2.91 19.38
N LYS A 65 17.52 -1.98 20.07
CA LYS A 65 16.51 -2.30 21.07
C LYS A 65 15.24 -1.52 20.79
N PHE A 66 14.19 -2.26 20.43
CA PHE A 66 12.87 -1.68 20.16
C PHE A 66 12.13 -1.36 21.45
N PHE A 67 12.50 -0.24 22.07
CA PHE A 67 11.83 0.35 23.23
C PHE A 67 10.96 1.50 22.75
N ILE A 68 9.65 1.49 23.05
CA ILE A 68 8.69 2.49 22.56
C ILE A 68 8.11 3.40 23.66
N ASN A 69 8.29 3.05 24.94
CA ASN A 69 7.64 3.76 26.05
C ASN A 69 8.66 4.48 26.95
N GLU A 70 9.53 3.72 27.62
CA GLU A 70 10.46 4.23 28.61
C GLU A 70 11.67 3.30 28.79
N LEU A 71 12.75 3.84 29.36
CA LEU A 71 13.89 3.10 29.90
C LEU A 71 13.72 2.81 31.40
N GLY A 72 12.84 1.85 31.69
CA GLY A 72 12.69 1.24 33.02
C GLY A 72 13.87 0.33 33.39
N ASP A 73 13.82 -0.26 34.60
CA ASP A 73 14.90 -1.13 35.08
C ASP A 73 15.09 -2.38 34.21
N SER A 74 14.01 -2.90 33.63
CA SER A 74 14.05 -4.02 32.68
C SER A 74 14.84 -3.64 31.42
N GLN A 75 14.52 -2.50 30.79
CA GLN A 75 15.22 -2.00 29.60
C GLN A 75 16.68 -1.70 29.91
N LYS A 76 16.97 -1.06 31.05
CA LYS A 76 18.34 -0.81 31.52
C LYS A 76 19.12 -2.10 31.74
N SER A 77 18.48 -3.15 32.26
CA SER A 77 19.09 -4.48 32.40
C SER A 77 19.42 -5.09 31.02
N GLN A 78 18.49 -5.00 30.07
CA GLN A 78 18.72 -5.46 28.70
C GLN A 78 19.88 -4.72 28.03
N ILE A 79 20.00 -3.40 28.20
CA ILE A 79 21.12 -2.60 27.69
C ILE A 79 22.45 -3.12 28.25
N ARG A 80 22.53 -3.31 29.58
CA ARG A 80 23.74 -3.81 30.24
C ARG A 80 24.13 -5.20 29.73
N ASN A 81 23.17 -6.11 29.63
CA ASN A 81 23.40 -7.47 29.14
C ASN A 81 23.86 -7.48 27.69
N SER A 82 23.30 -6.59 26.86
CA SER A 82 23.64 -6.52 25.45
C SER A 82 25.08 -6.04 25.24
N LEU A 83 25.51 -4.97 25.94
CA LEU A 83 26.95 -4.61 25.93
C LEU A 83 27.79 -5.76 26.52
N GLY A 84 27.29 -6.43 27.56
CA GLY A 84 27.92 -7.58 28.21
C GLY A 84 28.23 -8.74 27.27
N SER A 85 27.38 -9.02 26.28
CA SER A 85 27.52 -10.15 25.35
C SER A 85 28.53 -9.93 24.22
N VAL A 86 28.91 -8.68 23.94
CA VAL A 86 29.86 -8.35 22.86
C VAL A 86 31.30 -8.67 23.27
N ASP A 87 32.14 -9.19 22.39
CA ASP A 87 33.59 -9.24 22.66
C ASP A 87 34.20 -7.82 22.54
N LYS A 88 34.96 -7.40 23.56
CA LYS A 88 35.57 -6.06 23.62
C LYS A 88 37.02 -6.04 23.16
N THR A 89 37.64 -7.19 22.89
CA THR A 89 39.06 -7.29 22.55
C THR A 89 39.45 -6.47 21.31
N GLU A 90 38.61 -6.49 20.28
CA GLU A 90 38.83 -5.76 19.01
C GLU A 90 37.83 -4.61 18.79
N LEU A 91 36.91 -4.40 19.74
CA LEU A 91 35.82 -3.44 19.58
C LEU A 91 36.30 -2.00 19.78
N ASN A 92 36.12 -1.14 18.78
CA ASN A 92 36.45 0.28 18.90
C ASN A 92 35.24 1.12 19.32
N GLU A 93 34.06 0.81 18.79
CA GLU A 93 32.84 1.57 19.07
C GLU A 93 31.62 0.65 19.20
N TRP A 94 30.80 0.89 20.21
CA TRP A 94 29.53 0.23 20.42
C TRP A 94 28.39 1.25 20.35
N ILE A 95 27.39 0.96 19.51
CA ILE A 95 26.26 1.84 19.28
C ILE A 95 24.97 1.15 19.73
N LEU A 96 24.23 1.81 20.61
CA LEU A 96 22.87 1.44 20.95
C LEU A 96 21.90 2.23 20.07
N ALA A 97 21.07 1.54 19.29
CA ALA A 97 19.99 2.14 18.51
C ALA A 97 18.64 1.88 19.21
N VAL A 98 17.92 2.94 19.58
CA VAL A 98 16.60 2.85 20.23
C VAL A 98 15.62 3.83 19.58
N PRO A 99 14.37 3.42 19.28
CA PRO A 99 13.33 4.32 18.80
C PRO A 99 12.62 4.98 19.98
N LEU A 100 13.39 5.66 20.83
CA LEU A 100 12.88 6.31 22.04
C LEU A 100 13.65 7.58 22.33
N ILE A 101 12.94 8.69 22.48
CA ILE A 101 13.48 9.94 23.02
C ILE A 101 13.59 9.80 24.55
N LEU A 102 14.80 9.99 25.09
CA LEU A 102 15.05 9.86 26.52
C LEU A 102 14.54 11.06 27.31
N SER A 103 13.84 10.80 28.41
CA SER A 103 13.58 11.82 29.44
C SER A 103 14.87 12.28 30.12
N GLU A 104 14.83 13.42 30.81
CA GLU A 104 15.98 13.96 31.54
C GLU A 104 16.62 12.94 32.50
N LYS A 105 15.80 12.17 33.22
CA LYS A 105 16.28 11.15 34.16
C LYS A 105 16.98 9.99 33.45
N GLU A 106 16.43 9.55 32.32
CA GLU A 106 16.98 8.46 31.51
C GLU A 106 18.26 8.88 30.81
N ALA A 107 18.30 10.09 30.24
CA ALA A 107 19.49 10.69 29.66
C ALA A 107 20.61 10.85 30.71
N SER A 108 20.27 11.29 31.94
CA SER A 108 21.22 11.39 33.05
C SER A 108 21.79 10.03 33.46
N TRP A 109 20.93 9.00 33.53
CA TRP A 109 21.36 7.62 33.77
C TRP A 109 22.29 7.12 32.65
N TRP A 110 21.87 7.29 31.39
CA TRP A 110 22.62 6.87 30.21
C TRP A 110 24.01 7.49 30.20
N ARG A 111 24.11 8.81 30.38
CA ARG A 111 25.38 9.54 30.41
C ARG A 111 26.34 9.02 31.48
N LYS A 112 25.83 8.75 32.69
CA LYS A 112 26.64 8.20 33.79
C LYS A 112 27.11 6.78 33.48
N TRP A 113 26.19 5.92 33.04
CA TRP A 113 26.48 4.53 32.71
C TRP A 113 27.48 4.42 31.55
N LYS A 114 27.24 5.17 30.46
CA LYS A 114 28.12 5.29 29.30
C LYS A 114 29.54 5.63 29.74
N LYS A 115 29.70 6.72 30.50
CA LYS A 115 31.03 7.19 30.92
C LYS A 115 31.82 6.11 31.66
N VAL A 116 31.18 5.44 32.63
CA VAL A 116 31.81 4.35 33.39
C VAL A 116 32.24 3.21 32.47
N LYS A 117 31.41 2.84 31.49
CA LYS A 117 31.71 1.72 30.58
C LYS A 117 32.75 2.06 29.51
N GLU A 118 32.79 3.30 29.02
CA GLU A 118 33.88 3.76 28.15
C GLU A 118 35.22 3.72 28.90
N GLU A 119 35.25 4.16 30.16
CA GLU A 119 36.46 4.10 31.00
C GLU A 119 36.87 2.65 31.33
N GLU A 120 35.91 1.77 31.61
CA GLU A 120 36.15 0.36 31.96
C GLU A 120 36.68 -0.47 30.79
N PHE A 121 36.15 -0.26 29.58
CA PHE A 121 36.47 -1.09 28.42
C PHE A 121 37.39 -0.42 27.40
N GLY A 122 37.64 0.88 27.51
CA GLY A 122 38.46 1.62 26.54
C GLY A 122 37.83 1.73 25.14
N ILE A 123 36.51 1.57 25.04
CA ILE A 123 35.75 1.66 23.79
C ILE A 123 34.93 2.95 23.75
N LYS A 124 34.53 3.40 22.56
CA LYS A 124 33.54 4.47 22.41
C LYS A 124 32.13 3.89 22.51
N ILE A 125 31.23 4.56 23.24
CA ILE A 125 29.83 4.17 23.38
C ILE A 125 28.94 5.28 22.84
N ARG A 126 28.00 4.95 21.95
CA ARG A 126 27.07 5.90 21.34
C ARG A 126 25.61 5.47 21.52
N LEU A 127 24.74 6.45 21.65
CA LEU A 127 23.30 6.28 21.52
C LEU A 127 22.89 6.91 20.18
N HIS A 128 22.10 6.19 19.41
CA HIS A 128 21.24 6.80 18.39
C HIS A 128 19.80 6.60 18.87
N ASP A 129 19.19 7.69 19.32
CA ASP A 129 17.79 7.71 19.73
C ASP A 129 16.85 7.90 18.54
N GLU A 130 15.56 8.13 18.81
CA GLU A 130 14.57 8.27 17.73
C GLU A 130 14.91 9.39 16.75
N ASP A 131 15.29 10.57 17.25
CA ASP A 131 15.59 11.73 16.41
C ASP A 131 16.84 11.47 15.56
N ASP A 132 17.89 10.90 16.16
CA ASP A 132 19.12 10.52 15.45
C ASP A 132 18.81 9.52 14.30
N LEU A 133 17.98 8.51 14.57
CA LEU A 133 17.63 7.48 13.60
C LEU A 133 16.73 8.03 12.48
N LEU A 134 15.80 8.94 12.79
CA LEU A 134 14.97 9.61 11.80
C LEU A 134 15.81 10.52 10.89
N ASP A 135 16.76 11.27 11.46
CA ASP A 135 17.68 12.10 10.69
C ASP A 135 18.58 11.27 9.78
N LEU A 136 19.09 10.13 10.27
CA LEU A 136 19.86 9.20 9.45
C LEU A 136 19.02 8.59 8.31
N LEU A 137 17.76 8.25 8.56
CA LEU A 137 16.85 7.78 7.50
C LEU A 137 16.63 8.84 6.43
N LYS A 138 16.37 10.08 6.83
CA LYS A 138 16.15 11.20 5.90
C LYS A 138 17.43 11.51 5.11
N LYS A 139 18.58 11.56 5.80
CA LYS A 139 19.92 11.75 5.19
C LYS A 139 20.18 10.75 4.05
N HIS A 140 19.76 9.50 4.22
CA HIS A 140 19.98 8.43 3.25
C HIS A 140 18.80 8.16 2.32
N ASN A 141 17.77 9.02 2.30
CA ASN A 141 16.55 8.85 1.51
C ASN A 141 15.81 7.52 1.76
N LEU A 142 15.92 6.97 2.97
CA LEU A 142 15.30 5.71 3.38
C LEU A 142 13.94 5.92 4.07
N TYR A 143 13.62 7.16 4.45
CA TYR A 143 12.41 7.46 5.22
C TYR A 143 11.13 6.95 4.52
N ASP A 144 10.99 7.24 3.22
CA ASP A 144 9.80 6.85 2.46
C ASP A 144 9.67 5.34 2.26
N ASP A 145 10.78 4.62 2.11
CA ASP A 145 10.80 3.17 1.94
C ASP A 145 10.21 2.44 3.16
N TYR A 146 10.46 2.99 4.35
CA TYR A 146 10.06 2.37 5.61
C TYR A 146 8.76 2.93 6.15
N PHE A 147 8.56 4.25 6.12
CA PHE A 147 7.42 4.92 6.73
C PHE A 147 6.33 5.31 5.74
N ASN A 148 6.59 5.43 4.44
CA ASN A 148 5.61 5.91 3.46
C ASN A 148 5.03 4.79 2.57
N THR A 149 4.97 3.56 3.08
CA THR A 149 4.37 2.44 2.34
C THR A 149 2.84 2.52 2.33
N VAL A 150 2.31 3.41 1.48
CA VAL A 150 1.18 3.05 0.63
C VAL A 150 1.78 2.48 -0.67
N LYS A 151 2.37 1.28 -0.58
CA LYS A 151 2.51 0.44 -1.76
C LYS A 151 1.13 -0.13 -2.00
N PHE A 152 0.30 0.60 -2.73
CA PHE A 152 -0.82 -0.06 -3.40
C PHE A 152 -0.18 -1.07 -4.35
N ASP A 153 -0.34 -2.36 -4.06
CA ASP A 153 0.07 -3.38 -5.01
C ASP A 153 -0.62 -3.06 -6.34
N LYS A 154 0.11 -3.20 -7.44
CA LYS A 154 -0.43 -2.93 -8.78
C LYS A 154 -1.75 -3.66 -9.00
N ASP A 155 -1.86 -4.87 -8.46
CA ASP A 155 -3.06 -5.70 -8.48
C ASP A 155 -4.22 -5.08 -7.69
N PHE A 156 -3.95 -4.39 -6.57
CA PHE A 156 -4.96 -3.64 -5.81
C PHE A 156 -5.42 -2.39 -6.57
N ILE A 157 -4.52 -1.66 -7.21
CA ILE A 157 -4.91 -0.53 -8.07
C ILE A 157 -5.73 -1.03 -9.26
N GLU A 158 -5.29 -2.09 -9.93
CA GLU A 158 -6.01 -2.67 -11.07
C GLU A 158 -7.39 -3.22 -10.66
N ASP A 159 -7.52 -3.81 -9.47
CA ASP A 159 -8.80 -4.27 -8.92
C ASP A 159 -9.72 -3.10 -8.53
N VAL A 160 -9.21 -2.06 -7.88
CA VAL A 160 -10.01 -0.87 -7.51
C VAL A 160 -10.40 -0.07 -8.75
N VAL A 161 -9.46 0.21 -9.65
CA VAL A 161 -9.73 0.91 -10.91
C VAL A 161 -10.66 0.08 -11.79
N GLY A 162 -10.48 -1.24 -11.84
CA GLY A 162 -11.38 -2.14 -12.57
C GLY A 162 -12.79 -2.18 -11.99
N LYS A 163 -12.93 -2.19 -10.65
CA LYS A 163 -14.23 -2.11 -9.96
C LYS A 163 -14.91 -0.77 -10.19
N ASP A 164 -14.17 0.33 -10.10
CA ASP A 164 -14.70 1.67 -10.37
C ASP A 164 -15.09 1.83 -11.84
N GLU A 165 -14.28 1.33 -12.78
CA GLU A 165 -14.58 1.35 -14.22
C GLU A 165 -15.84 0.53 -14.56
N LYS A 166 -15.96 -0.70 -14.02
CA LYS A 166 -17.16 -1.53 -14.17
C LYS A 166 -18.39 -0.87 -13.57
N LYS A 167 -18.29 -0.34 -12.36
CA LYS A 167 -19.38 0.38 -11.70
C LYS A 167 -19.81 1.62 -12.49
N ASN A 168 -18.87 2.41 -12.98
CA ASN A 168 -19.18 3.59 -13.80
C ASN A 168 -19.91 3.21 -15.10
N ILE A 169 -19.52 2.10 -15.73
CA ILE A 169 -20.18 1.60 -16.93
C ILE A 169 -21.56 1.02 -16.59
N HIS A 170 -21.68 0.30 -15.46
CA HIS A 170 -22.96 -0.16 -14.93
C HIS A 170 -23.92 1.02 -14.73
N ASP A 171 -23.50 2.07 -14.02
CA ASP A 171 -24.33 3.23 -13.69
C ASP A 171 -24.82 3.97 -14.95
N ARG A 172 -24.04 3.93 -16.05
CA ARG A 172 -24.43 4.50 -17.35
C ARG A 172 -25.37 3.61 -18.15
N LEU A 173 -25.20 2.29 -18.09
CA LEU A 173 -26.02 1.33 -18.85
C LEU A 173 -27.33 0.98 -18.14
N TYR A 174 -27.28 0.82 -16.81
CA TYR A 174 -28.37 0.30 -16.01
C TYR A 174 -29.69 1.06 -16.17
N PRO A 175 -29.73 2.41 -16.25
CA PRO A 175 -30.98 3.13 -16.50
C PRO A 175 -31.67 2.69 -17.80
N LEU A 176 -30.91 2.62 -18.89
CA LEU A 176 -31.39 2.18 -20.20
C LEU A 176 -31.80 0.70 -20.18
N ILE A 177 -31.00 -0.16 -19.56
CA ILE A 177 -31.29 -1.60 -19.43
C ILE A 177 -32.56 -1.84 -18.61
N SER A 178 -32.72 -1.09 -17.52
CA SER A 178 -33.92 -1.10 -16.68
C SER A 178 -35.15 -0.65 -17.48
N GLU A 179 -35.05 0.42 -18.27
CA GLU A 179 -36.12 0.87 -19.15
C GLU A 179 -36.49 -0.17 -20.22
N LEU A 180 -35.48 -0.77 -20.87
CA LEU A 180 -35.65 -1.83 -21.86
C LEU A 180 -36.16 -3.15 -21.27
N SER A 181 -36.18 -3.32 -19.94
CA SER A 181 -36.84 -4.44 -19.27
C SER A 181 -38.34 -4.19 -18.99
N GLY A 182 -38.76 -2.92 -19.07
CA GLY A 182 -40.13 -2.47 -18.81
C GLY A 182 -41.13 -2.77 -19.93
N VAL A 183 -42.41 -2.57 -19.62
CA VAL A 183 -43.53 -2.77 -20.56
C VAL A 183 -43.89 -1.47 -21.32
N ASP A 184 -43.52 -0.30 -20.79
CA ASP A 184 -43.78 1.01 -21.39
C ASP A 184 -42.48 1.83 -21.34
N TYR A 185 -42.01 2.29 -22.50
CA TYR A 185 -40.76 3.03 -22.66
C TYR A 185 -40.87 4.00 -23.82
N ASN A 186 -40.08 5.08 -23.76
CA ASN A 186 -40.10 6.11 -24.78
C ASN A 186 -38.99 5.85 -25.81
N LEU A 187 -39.37 5.58 -27.06
CA LEU A 187 -38.40 5.30 -28.13
C LEU A 187 -37.39 6.44 -28.34
N TRP A 188 -37.81 7.70 -28.13
CA TRP A 188 -36.90 8.83 -28.28
C TRP A 188 -35.86 8.87 -27.15
N ASP A 189 -36.27 8.59 -25.91
CA ASP A 189 -35.38 8.53 -24.76
C ASP A 189 -34.37 7.38 -24.90
N ILE A 190 -34.79 6.23 -25.44
CA ILE A 190 -33.88 5.13 -25.76
C ILE A 190 -32.84 5.54 -26.80
N VAL A 191 -33.25 6.20 -27.89
CA VAL A 191 -32.31 6.63 -28.94
C VAL A 191 -31.28 7.61 -28.39
N VAL A 192 -31.72 8.58 -27.58
CA VAL A 192 -30.83 9.57 -26.94
C VAL A 192 -29.85 8.89 -25.98
N GLN A 193 -30.33 7.99 -25.12
CA GLN A 193 -29.49 7.26 -24.18
C GLN A 193 -28.46 6.38 -24.88
N VAL A 194 -28.81 5.73 -25.99
CA VAL A 194 -27.86 4.92 -26.78
C VAL A 194 -26.77 5.79 -27.42
N ASP A 195 -27.12 6.98 -27.91
CA ASP A 195 -26.14 7.91 -28.50
C ASP A 195 -25.12 8.41 -27.47
N GLN A 196 -25.56 8.64 -26.23
CA GLN A 196 -24.69 9.00 -25.10
C GLN A 196 -23.70 7.90 -24.69
N LEU A 197 -23.82 6.68 -25.24
CA LEU A 197 -22.93 5.55 -25.01
C LEU A 197 -21.95 5.34 -26.18
N ALA A 198 -21.92 6.24 -27.17
CA ALA A 198 -21.09 6.10 -28.36
C ALA A 198 -19.58 5.98 -28.04
N ASP A 199 -19.12 6.65 -26.98
CA ASP A 199 -17.74 6.58 -26.47
C ASP A 199 -17.36 5.18 -25.97
N LEU A 200 -18.32 4.40 -25.47
CA LEU A 200 -18.07 3.04 -24.97
C LEU A 200 -17.81 2.02 -26.08
N ARG A 201 -18.05 2.35 -27.35
CA ARG A 201 -17.86 1.42 -28.49
C ARG A 201 -16.42 0.94 -28.65
N ALA A 202 -15.45 1.78 -28.29
CA ALA A 202 -14.04 1.44 -28.33
C ALA A 202 -13.53 0.84 -27.01
N HIS A 203 -14.39 0.72 -26.00
CA HIS A 203 -13.98 0.34 -24.66
C HIS A 203 -13.71 -1.16 -24.57
N ARG A 204 -12.61 -1.52 -23.90
CA ARG A 204 -12.05 -2.89 -23.84
C ARG A 204 -13.05 -3.95 -23.36
N LEU A 205 -13.95 -3.59 -22.44
CA LEU A 205 -14.98 -4.49 -21.91
C LEU A 205 -15.99 -4.97 -22.96
N PHE A 206 -16.15 -4.25 -24.07
CA PHE A 206 -17.10 -4.61 -25.13
C PHE A 206 -16.45 -5.31 -26.33
N LYS A 207 -15.15 -5.63 -26.28
CA LYS A 207 -14.41 -6.18 -27.43
C LYS A 207 -15.02 -7.49 -27.96
N GLU A 208 -15.55 -8.33 -27.06
CA GLU A 208 -16.15 -9.63 -27.39
C GLU A 208 -17.66 -9.67 -27.08
N ASN A 209 -18.26 -8.51 -26.77
CA ASN A 209 -19.65 -8.41 -26.35
C ASN A 209 -20.47 -7.59 -27.36
N THR A 210 -21.68 -8.06 -27.69
CA THR A 210 -22.51 -7.45 -28.73
C THR A 210 -23.52 -6.40 -28.22
N LEU A 211 -23.48 -6.02 -26.94
CA LEU A 211 -24.47 -5.12 -26.32
C LEU A 211 -24.66 -3.83 -27.11
N LEU A 212 -23.58 -3.08 -27.34
CA LEU A 212 -23.62 -1.79 -28.02
C LEU A 212 -24.03 -1.94 -29.50
N LEU A 213 -23.68 -3.06 -30.14
CA LEU A 213 -24.12 -3.39 -31.49
C LEU A 213 -25.64 -3.64 -31.53
N ASN A 214 -26.16 -4.40 -30.57
CA ASN A 214 -27.59 -4.71 -30.48
C ASN A 214 -28.42 -3.48 -30.09
N LEU A 215 -27.91 -2.61 -29.21
CA LEU A 215 -28.50 -1.31 -28.91
C LEU A 215 -28.60 -0.43 -30.17
N ASN A 216 -27.55 -0.36 -31.00
CA ASN A 216 -27.60 0.37 -32.27
C ASN A 216 -28.59 -0.24 -33.28
N ARG A 217 -28.71 -1.58 -33.31
CA ARG A 217 -29.72 -2.25 -34.14
C ARG A 217 -31.13 -1.89 -33.69
N LEU A 218 -31.35 -1.86 -32.38
CA LEU A 218 -32.62 -1.47 -31.77
C LEU A 218 -32.99 -0.02 -32.10
N THR A 219 -32.06 0.93 -31.99
CA THR A 219 -32.33 2.33 -32.35
C THR A 219 -32.58 2.50 -33.85
N ASN A 220 -31.88 1.77 -34.71
CA ASN A 220 -32.15 1.75 -36.16
C ASN A 220 -33.55 1.19 -36.48
N LEU A 221 -33.96 0.11 -35.80
CA LEU A 221 -35.29 -0.46 -35.93
C LEU A 221 -36.37 0.59 -35.60
N TYR A 222 -36.20 1.33 -34.50
CA TYR A 222 -37.10 2.41 -34.11
C TYR A 222 -37.08 3.58 -35.09
N ALA A 223 -35.90 4.01 -35.54
CA ALA A 223 -35.77 5.16 -36.45
C ALA A 223 -36.44 4.91 -37.81
N LEU A 224 -36.34 3.68 -38.33
CA LEU A 224 -36.83 3.32 -39.66
C LEU A 224 -38.30 2.89 -39.67
N HIS A 225 -38.78 2.25 -38.60
CA HIS A 225 -40.05 1.53 -38.63
C HIS A 225 -41.07 1.99 -37.58
N ALA A 226 -40.70 2.86 -36.64
CA ALA A 226 -41.65 3.38 -35.67
C ALA A 226 -42.50 4.51 -36.27
N GLU A 227 -43.81 4.39 -36.14
CA GLU A 227 -44.81 5.30 -36.73
C GLU A 227 -45.65 5.98 -35.64
N GLY A 228 -46.06 7.23 -35.87
CA GLY A 228 -46.98 7.99 -35.01
C GLY A 228 -46.42 9.33 -34.50
N ASN A 229 -47.33 10.29 -34.27
CA ASN A 229 -47.05 11.64 -33.73
C ASN A 229 -47.88 11.92 -32.45
N SER A 230 -48.18 10.90 -31.63
CA SER A 230 -48.98 11.09 -30.42
C SER A 230 -48.13 11.36 -29.18
N ILE A 231 -48.79 11.80 -28.09
CA ILE A 231 -48.21 12.07 -26.77
C ILE A 231 -47.44 10.90 -26.14
N PHE A 232 -47.52 9.69 -26.71
CA PHE A 232 -46.81 8.48 -26.27
C PHE A 232 -45.65 8.08 -27.22
N GLY A 233 -45.28 8.95 -28.18
CA GLY A 233 -44.18 8.72 -29.11
C GLY A 233 -44.50 7.85 -30.33
N LYS A 234 -43.49 7.62 -31.18
CA LYS A 234 -43.53 6.66 -32.28
C LYS A 234 -43.62 5.24 -31.72
N ARG A 235 -44.32 4.31 -32.40
CA ARG A 235 -44.40 2.88 -32.00
C ARG A 235 -44.28 1.95 -33.20
N LEU A 236 -43.76 0.74 -32.98
CA LEU A 236 -43.77 -0.33 -33.97
C LEU A 236 -45.20 -0.90 -34.10
N ARG A 237 -45.68 -1.08 -35.34
CA ARG A 237 -47.05 -1.57 -35.61
C ARG A 237 -47.09 -2.91 -36.34
N SER A 238 -46.01 -3.26 -37.04
CA SER A 238 -45.89 -4.56 -37.70
C SER A 238 -45.55 -5.64 -36.67
N GLU A 239 -46.31 -6.74 -36.68
CA GLU A 239 -46.05 -7.91 -35.82
C GLU A 239 -44.62 -8.45 -36.00
N GLU A 240 -44.12 -8.45 -37.24
CA GLU A 240 -42.74 -8.85 -37.56
C GLU A 240 -41.72 -7.96 -36.84
N LYS A 241 -41.93 -6.64 -36.86
CA LYS A 241 -41.01 -5.67 -36.25
C LYS A 241 -41.07 -5.66 -34.73
N ILE A 242 -42.25 -5.90 -34.16
CA ILE A 242 -42.43 -6.10 -32.71
C ILE A 242 -41.71 -7.39 -32.26
N SER A 243 -41.78 -8.46 -33.05
CA SER A 243 -41.02 -9.69 -32.76
C SER A 243 -39.51 -9.46 -32.87
N GLU A 244 -39.05 -8.72 -33.87
CA GLU A 244 -37.63 -8.37 -34.05
C GLU A 244 -37.10 -7.54 -32.86
N GLU A 245 -37.86 -6.53 -32.43
CA GLU A 245 -37.58 -5.73 -31.23
C GLU A 245 -37.46 -6.60 -29.98
N THR A 246 -38.42 -7.50 -29.77
CA THR A 246 -38.47 -8.38 -28.60
C THR A 246 -37.21 -9.25 -28.51
N GLU A 247 -36.79 -9.83 -29.63
CA GLU A 247 -35.58 -10.65 -29.69
C GLU A 247 -34.30 -9.83 -29.50
N LEU A 248 -34.24 -8.60 -30.02
CA LEU A 248 -33.12 -7.69 -29.77
C LEU A 248 -33.02 -7.32 -28.30
N ARG A 249 -34.14 -6.99 -27.64
CA ARG A 249 -34.17 -6.67 -26.21
C ARG A 249 -33.67 -7.83 -25.36
N LYS A 250 -34.06 -9.08 -25.65
CA LYS A 250 -33.54 -10.26 -24.95
C LYS A 250 -32.02 -10.38 -25.07
N LYS A 251 -31.48 -10.25 -26.29
CA LYS A 251 -30.03 -10.31 -26.54
C LYS A 251 -29.28 -9.19 -25.81
N ILE A 252 -29.85 -7.98 -25.77
CA ILE A 252 -29.29 -6.84 -25.02
C ILE A 252 -29.22 -7.19 -23.53
N MET A 253 -30.26 -7.78 -22.95
CA MET A 253 -30.24 -8.20 -21.54
C MET A 253 -29.18 -9.27 -21.28
N GLU A 254 -29.12 -10.31 -22.12
CA GLU A 254 -28.12 -11.38 -22.01
C GLU A 254 -26.70 -10.83 -22.11
N ASP A 255 -26.44 -9.98 -23.12
CA ASP A 255 -25.14 -9.34 -23.31
C ASP A 255 -24.75 -8.48 -22.10
N TYR A 256 -25.70 -7.76 -21.51
CA TYR A 256 -25.46 -6.94 -20.33
C TYR A 256 -25.07 -7.77 -19.11
N TYR A 257 -25.80 -8.86 -18.82
CA TYR A 257 -25.45 -9.74 -17.70
C TYR A 257 -24.12 -10.46 -17.90
N ASN A 258 -23.79 -10.82 -19.15
CA ASN A 258 -22.53 -11.47 -19.49
C ASN A 258 -21.30 -10.56 -19.31
N LEU A 259 -21.47 -9.24 -19.23
CA LEU A 259 -20.36 -8.32 -18.94
C LEU A 259 -19.88 -8.41 -17.48
N GLY A 260 -20.68 -8.97 -16.57
CA GLY A 260 -20.35 -9.08 -15.16
C GLY A 260 -19.96 -7.73 -14.55
N LEU A 261 -20.78 -6.71 -14.85
CA LEU A 261 -20.68 -5.34 -14.34
C LEU A 261 -21.24 -5.23 -12.91
#